data_AF-A0A6I6AKM6-F1
#
_entry.id   AF-A0A6I6AKM6-F1
#
_cell.length_a   1.000
_cell.length_b   1.000
_cell.length_c   1.000
_cell.angle_alpha   90.00
_cell.angle_beta   90.00
_cell.angle_gamma   90.00
#
_symmetry.space_group_name_H-M   'P 1'
#
loop_
_entity.id
_entity.type
_entity.pdbx_description
1 polymer ?
#
loop_
_entity_poly.entity_id
_entity_poly.type
_entity_poly.pdbx_seq_one_letter_code
_entity_poly.pdbx_strand_id
1 'polypeptide(L)'
;MNALSYRAGITLIFAGLLVQTGCAARNHTEAGMASGAGIGALAGAIIGSNSGDAGAGALIGAATGGLAGGLIGNAEDAREERDVAIAQANHERMARGAIRNSDVIQMAHSGVSDSVIMGAIRSRGGAFDLSPQTLIMLKQQGLSDQLIEYMQQHNYVSTTAEPVIVRERAVVTSPSVVYVRPRPRPRYVRPHYGVHGHFHF
;
A
#
# COMPACT_ATOMS: atom_id res chain seq x y z
N MET A 1 6.44 57.01 1.03
CA MET A 1 6.47 55.56 0.74
C MET A 1 5.26 55.24 -0.12
N ASN A 2 5.49 54.61 -1.27
CA ASN A 2 4.56 54.65 -2.40
C ASN A 2 3.51 53.51 -2.29
N ALA A 3 2.22 53.84 -2.38
CA ALA A 3 1.12 52.85 -2.29
C ALA A 3 1.20 51.74 -3.35
N LEU A 4 1.99 51.93 -4.41
CA LEU A 4 2.19 51.00 -5.51
C LEU A 4 2.99 49.74 -5.11
N SER A 5 4.00 49.88 -4.24
CA SER A 5 4.78 48.75 -3.73
C SER A 5 4.07 47.98 -2.62
N TYR A 6 3.15 48.62 -1.90
CA TYR A 6 2.30 47.96 -0.90
C TYR A 6 1.22 47.07 -1.56
N ARG A 7 0.64 47.54 -2.68
CA ARG A 7 -0.32 46.77 -3.48
C ARG A 7 0.32 45.55 -4.13
N ALA A 8 1.54 45.71 -4.67
CA ALA A 8 2.32 44.60 -5.23
C ALA A 8 2.78 43.59 -4.16
N GLY A 9 3.11 44.06 -2.94
CA GLY A 9 3.42 43.19 -1.81
C GLY A 9 2.21 42.38 -1.33
N ILE A 10 1.03 42.99 -1.24
CA ILE A 10 -0.20 42.32 -0.82
C ILE A 10 -0.63 41.22 -1.81
N THR A 11 -0.53 41.45 -3.12
CA THR A 11 -0.85 40.42 -4.13
C THR A 11 0.14 39.25 -4.10
N LEU A 12 1.42 39.50 -3.83
CA LEU A 12 2.45 38.45 -3.71
C LEU A 12 2.26 37.62 -2.44
N ILE A 13 1.85 38.26 -1.33
CA ILE A 13 1.50 37.57 -0.07
C ILE A 13 0.23 36.73 -0.23
N PHE A 14 -0.81 37.24 -0.90
CA PHE A 14 -2.04 36.48 -1.18
C PHE A 14 -1.79 35.28 -2.09
N ALA A 15 -0.94 35.42 -3.12
CA ALA A 15 -0.55 34.32 -3.99
C ALA A 15 0.29 33.25 -3.25
N GLY A 16 1.14 33.66 -2.30
CA GLY A 16 1.90 32.74 -1.44
C GLY A 16 1.00 31.95 -0.46
N LEU A 17 -0.07 32.57 0.04
CA LEU A 17 -1.01 31.93 0.96
C LEU A 17 -1.89 30.87 0.27
N LEU A 18 -2.25 31.08 -1.01
CA LEU A 18 -2.99 30.12 -1.82
C LEU A 18 -2.21 28.83 -2.12
N VAL A 19 -0.88 28.91 -2.18
CA VAL A 19 0.00 27.73 -2.35
C VAL A 19 0.06 26.89 -1.07
N GLN A 20 -0.16 27.49 0.10
CA GLN A 20 -0.25 26.77 1.38
C GLN A 20 -1.62 26.11 1.63
N THR A 21 -2.67 26.51 0.92
CA THR A 21 -3.98 25.85 0.97
C THR A 21 -4.10 24.62 0.06
N GLY A 22 -3.03 24.26 -0.67
CA GLY A 22 -2.87 22.94 -1.28
C GLY A 22 -2.53 21.85 -0.25
N CYS A 23 -3.16 21.92 0.93
CA CYS A 23 -2.96 20.98 2.02
C CYS A 23 -3.12 19.56 1.47
N ALA A 24 -2.10 18.73 1.71
CA ALA A 24 -2.01 17.36 1.25
C ALA A 24 -3.35 16.66 1.44
N ALA A 25 -3.97 16.28 0.32
CA ALA A 25 -5.14 15.41 0.36
C ALA A 25 -4.76 14.17 1.17
N ARG A 26 -5.44 13.97 2.30
CA ARG A 26 -5.02 12.96 3.28
C ARG A 26 -5.32 11.54 2.80
N ASN A 27 -6.31 11.40 1.92
CA ASN A 27 -6.80 10.15 1.37
C ASN A 27 -6.99 10.28 -0.16
N HIS A 28 -7.06 9.15 -0.87
CA HIS A 28 -7.20 9.10 -2.33
C HIS A 28 -8.53 9.70 -2.81
N THR A 29 -9.60 9.62 -2.02
CA THR A 29 -10.89 10.28 -2.31
C THR A 29 -10.75 11.78 -2.49
N GLU A 30 -10.10 12.44 -1.52
CA GLU A 30 -9.94 13.89 -1.53
C GLU A 30 -8.96 14.33 -2.62
N ALA A 31 -7.90 13.56 -2.84
CA ALA A 31 -6.92 13.80 -3.90
C ALA A 31 -7.56 13.65 -5.29
N GLY A 32 -8.35 12.59 -5.48
CA GLY A 32 -9.10 12.31 -6.69
C GLY A 32 -10.17 13.36 -6.96
N MET A 33 -10.91 13.78 -5.93
CA MET A 33 -11.91 14.84 -6.04
C MET A 33 -11.27 16.18 -6.41
N ALA A 34 -10.20 16.59 -5.73
CA ALA A 34 -9.53 17.86 -6.00
C ALA A 34 -8.88 17.89 -7.39
N SER A 35 -8.14 16.84 -7.76
CA SER A 35 -7.50 16.74 -9.08
C SER A 35 -8.52 16.61 -10.21
N GLY A 36 -9.56 15.79 -10.03
CA GLY A 36 -10.66 15.64 -10.98
C GLY A 36 -11.46 16.93 -11.15
N ALA A 37 -11.74 17.66 -10.07
CA ALA A 37 -12.40 18.95 -10.13
C ALA A 37 -11.54 20.00 -10.83
N GLY A 38 -10.24 20.06 -10.54
CA GLY A 38 -9.32 20.98 -11.20
C GLY A 38 -9.21 20.74 -12.71
N ILE A 39 -8.98 19.49 -13.12
CA ILE A 39 -8.90 19.10 -14.54
C ILE A 39 -10.25 19.34 -15.24
N GLY A 40 -11.34 18.96 -14.59
CA GLY A 40 -12.69 19.16 -15.09
C GLY A 40 -13.05 20.63 -15.25
N ALA A 41 -12.66 21.48 -14.30
CA ALA A 41 -12.89 22.93 -14.35
C ALA A 41 -12.18 23.56 -15.54
N LEU A 42 -10.92 23.20 -15.77
CA LEU A 42 -10.12 23.73 -16.88
C LEU A 42 -10.72 23.30 -18.22
N ALA A 43 -11.04 22.01 -18.38
CA ALA A 43 -11.65 21.50 -19.59
C ALA A 43 -13.04 22.12 -19.83
N GLY A 44 -13.85 22.22 -18.77
CA GLY A 44 -15.18 22.82 -18.80
C GLY A 44 -15.16 24.31 -19.14
N ALA A 45 -14.15 25.06 -18.66
CA ALA A 45 -13.98 26.48 -18.98
C ALA A 45 -13.69 26.69 -20.48
N ILE A 46 -12.83 25.86 -21.07
CA ILE A 46 -12.47 25.93 -22.49
C ILE A 46 -13.67 25.61 -23.39
N ILE A 47 -14.49 24.63 -23.01
CA ILE A 47 -15.70 24.29 -23.77
C ILE A 47 -16.79 25.36 -23.56
N GLY A 48 -16.97 25.82 -22.33
CA GLY A 48 -17.93 26.86 -21.95
C GLY A 48 -17.62 28.22 -22.59
N SER A 49 -16.34 28.55 -22.80
CA SER A 49 -15.95 29.79 -23.48
C SER A 49 -16.44 29.88 -24.92
N ASN A 50 -16.60 28.75 -25.62
CA ASN A 50 -17.20 28.73 -26.95
C ASN A 50 -18.73 28.92 -26.93
N SER A 51 -19.38 28.61 -25.82
CA SER A 51 -20.84 28.71 -25.66
C SER A 51 -21.27 30.02 -24.97
N GLY A 52 -20.32 30.93 -24.70
CA GLY A 52 -20.59 32.25 -24.13
C GLY A 52 -20.50 32.33 -22.61
N ASP A 53 -20.23 31.22 -21.91
CA ASP A 53 -20.14 31.21 -20.44
C ASP A 53 -19.09 30.21 -19.92
N ALA A 54 -17.85 30.66 -19.86
CA ALA A 54 -16.73 29.87 -19.37
C ALA A 54 -16.89 29.50 -17.88
N GLY A 55 -17.55 30.35 -17.08
CA GLY A 55 -17.79 30.11 -15.66
C GLY A 55 -18.76 28.96 -15.43
N ALA A 56 -19.87 28.95 -16.18
CA ALA A 56 -20.83 27.84 -16.14
C ALA A 56 -20.17 26.52 -16.57
N GLY A 57 -19.39 26.53 -17.66
CA GLY A 57 -18.66 25.35 -18.13
C GLY A 57 -17.65 24.83 -17.10
N ALA A 58 -16.90 25.73 -16.47
CA ALA A 58 -15.93 25.38 -15.43
C ALA A 58 -16.61 24.73 -14.22
N LEU A 59 -17.74 25.28 -13.76
CA LEU A 59 -18.45 24.73 -12.60
C LEU A 59 -19.00 23.33 -12.88
N ILE A 60 -19.60 23.12 -14.06
CA ILE A 60 -20.14 21.81 -14.47
C ILE A 60 -19.00 20.79 -14.61
N GLY A 61 -17.90 21.19 -15.24
CA GLY A 61 -16.71 20.35 -15.38
C GLY A 61 -16.08 20.00 -14.04
N ALA A 62 -15.98 20.96 -13.12
CA ALA A 62 -15.47 20.75 -11.78
C ALA A 62 -16.35 19.79 -10.97
N ALA A 63 -17.67 19.97 -11.00
CA ALA A 63 -18.61 19.10 -10.31
C ALA A 63 -18.53 17.67 -10.87
N THR A 64 -18.56 17.52 -12.19
CA THR A 64 -18.52 16.20 -12.84
C THR A 64 -17.18 15.49 -12.60
N GLY A 65 -16.07 16.20 -12.79
CA GLY A 65 -14.71 15.68 -12.59
C GLY A 65 -14.41 15.39 -11.12
N GLY A 66 -14.89 16.22 -10.20
CA GLY A 66 -14.73 16.02 -8.76
C GLY A 66 -15.53 14.82 -8.25
N LEU A 67 -16.77 14.64 -8.71
CA LEU A 67 -17.57 13.45 -8.38
C LEU A 67 -16.93 12.18 -8.93
N ALA A 68 -16.51 12.19 -10.20
CA ALA A 68 -15.85 11.04 -10.82
C ALA A 68 -14.53 10.67 -10.10
N GLY A 69 -13.70 11.68 -9.81
CA GLY A 69 -12.44 11.50 -9.10
C GLY A 69 -12.63 11.04 -7.65
N GLY A 70 -13.65 11.57 -6.95
CA GLY A 70 -13.98 11.16 -5.59
C GLY A 70 -14.46 9.71 -5.49
N LEU A 71 -15.30 9.26 -6.43
CA LEU A 71 -15.75 7.85 -6.46
C LEU A 71 -14.60 6.87 -6.69
N ILE A 72 -13.68 7.20 -7.59
CA ILE A 72 -12.48 6.39 -7.86
C ILE A 72 -11.59 6.36 -6.62
N GLY A 73 -11.35 7.51 -5.99
CA GLY A 73 -10.53 7.58 -4.79
C GLY A 73 -11.14 6.82 -3.61
N ASN A 74 -12.46 6.81 -3.45
CA ASN A 74 -13.13 6.06 -2.37
C ASN A 74 -12.99 4.55 -2.55
N ALA A 75 -12.96 4.07 -3.79
CA ALA A 75 -12.69 2.67 -4.06
C ALA A 75 -11.23 2.28 -3.75
N GLU A 76 -10.29 3.22 -3.88
CA GLU A 76 -8.88 3.01 -3.57
C GLU A 76 -8.65 3.04 -2.05
N ASP A 77 -9.21 4.01 -1.35
CA ASP A 77 -9.14 4.08 0.12
C ASP A 77 -9.69 2.78 0.76
N ALA A 78 -10.82 2.28 0.25
CA ALA A 78 -11.40 1.02 0.70
C ALA A 78 -10.56 -0.23 0.37
N ARG A 79 -9.68 -0.16 -0.64
CA ARG A 79 -8.71 -1.23 -0.95
C ARG A 79 -7.51 -1.16 -0.03
N GLU A 80 -6.96 0.03 0.16
CA GLU A 80 -5.80 0.25 1.02
C GLU A 80 -6.10 -0.17 2.46
N GLU A 81 -7.27 0.18 3.00
CA GLU A 81 -7.69 -0.27 4.34
C GLU A 81 -7.69 -1.81 4.47
N ARG A 82 -8.15 -2.51 3.42
CA ARG A 82 -8.15 -3.98 3.40
C ARG A 82 -6.75 -4.54 3.29
N ASP A 83 -5.91 -3.95 2.44
CA ASP A 83 -4.55 -4.40 2.22
C ASP A 83 -3.69 -4.19 3.47
N VAL A 84 -3.89 -3.07 4.20
CA VAL A 84 -3.25 -2.83 5.50
C VAL A 84 -3.74 -3.85 6.54
N ALA A 85 -5.04 -4.12 6.61
CA ALA A 85 -5.57 -5.13 7.53
C ALA A 85 -5.04 -6.54 7.23
N ILE A 86 -4.91 -6.91 5.95
CA ILE A 86 -4.34 -8.18 5.51
C ILE A 86 -2.84 -8.22 5.81
N ALA A 87 -2.12 -7.15 5.54
CA ALA A 87 -0.70 -7.04 5.87
C ALA A 87 -0.49 -7.20 7.38
N GLN A 88 -1.23 -6.48 8.22
CA GLN A 88 -1.15 -6.62 9.68
C GLN A 88 -1.47 -8.05 10.13
N ALA A 89 -2.55 -8.66 9.62
CA ALA A 89 -2.90 -10.04 9.94
C ALA A 89 -1.80 -11.02 9.53
N ASN A 90 -1.13 -10.78 8.40
CA ASN A 90 -0.01 -11.59 7.94
C ASN A 90 1.25 -11.38 8.79
N HIS A 91 1.58 -10.15 9.19
CA HIS A 91 2.70 -9.87 10.10
C HIS A 91 2.49 -10.51 11.47
N GLU A 92 1.27 -10.47 12.01
CA GLU A 92 0.94 -11.17 13.24
C GLU A 92 1.06 -12.69 13.09
N ARG A 93 0.62 -13.26 11.95
CA ARG A 93 0.77 -14.70 11.68
C ARG A 93 2.23 -15.11 11.59
N MET A 94 3.07 -14.29 10.96
CA MET A 94 4.51 -14.51 10.90
C MET A 94 5.15 -14.38 12.29
N ALA A 95 4.74 -13.39 13.09
CA ALA A 95 5.21 -13.21 14.46
C ALA A 95 4.75 -14.33 15.44
N ARG A 96 3.61 -14.97 15.17
CA ARG A 96 3.16 -16.21 15.86
C ARG A 96 3.83 -17.47 15.30
N GLY A 97 4.33 -17.42 14.07
CA GLY A 97 5.05 -18.51 13.42
C GLY A 97 6.52 -18.61 13.84
N ALA A 98 7.12 -17.50 14.26
CA ALA A 98 8.48 -17.45 14.79
C ALA A 98 8.59 -18.22 16.11
N ILE A 99 9.69 -18.96 16.27
CA ILE A 99 9.99 -19.74 17.46
C ILE A 99 10.40 -18.77 18.58
N ARG A 100 9.79 -18.89 19.76
CA ARG A 100 10.10 -18.08 20.95
C ARG A 100 10.99 -18.85 21.92
N ASN A 101 11.57 -18.14 22.90
CA ASN A 101 12.37 -18.77 23.96
C ASN A 101 11.62 -19.93 24.63
N SER A 102 10.32 -19.78 24.90
CA SER A 102 9.47 -20.82 25.50
C SER A 102 9.40 -22.09 24.66
N ASP A 103 9.32 -21.95 23.33
CA ASP A 103 9.20 -23.08 22.42
C ASP A 103 10.52 -23.86 22.35
N VAL A 104 11.65 -23.14 22.35
CA VAL A 104 13.00 -23.75 22.41
C VAL A 104 13.19 -24.50 23.73
N ILE A 105 12.82 -23.87 24.86
CA ILE A 105 12.86 -24.49 26.19
C ILE A 105 11.98 -25.76 26.20
N GLN A 106 10.76 -25.68 25.67
CA GLN A 106 9.84 -26.81 25.63
C GLN A 106 10.35 -27.96 24.75
N MET A 107 10.91 -27.64 23.58
CA MET A 107 11.52 -28.66 22.70
C MET A 107 12.70 -29.35 23.40
N ALA A 108 13.59 -28.59 24.04
CA ALA A 108 14.71 -29.13 24.80
C ALA A 108 14.24 -30.03 25.95
N HIS A 109 13.26 -29.60 26.74
CA HIS A 109 12.68 -30.39 27.84
C HIS A 109 11.97 -31.66 27.34
N SER A 110 11.40 -31.64 26.14
CA SER A 110 10.80 -32.83 25.52
C SER A 110 11.83 -33.83 24.97
N GLY A 111 13.13 -33.56 25.14
CA GLY A 111 14.21 -34.41 24.68
C GLY A 111 14.51 -34.29 23.18
N VAL A 112 14.02 -33.25 22.51
CA VAL A 112 14.36 -32.96 21.11
C VAL A 112 15.82 -32.52 21.04
N SER A 113 16.59 -33.08 20.10
CA SER A 113 18.01 -32.76 19.96
C SER A 113 18.25 -31.34 19.44
N ASP A 114 19.34 -30.73 19.89
CA ASP A 114 19.75 -29.36 19.49
C ASP A 114 19.78 -29.17 17.97
N SER A 115 20.20 -30.18 17.20
CA SER A 115 20.20 -30.15 15.73
C SER A 115 18.81 -29.96 15.12
N VAL A 116 17.79 -30.60 15.70
CA VAL A 116 16.39 -30.48 15.25
C VAL A 116 15.84 -29.14 15.67
N ILE A 117 16.17 -28.67 16.88
CA ILE A 117 15.79 -27.34 17.35
C ILE A 117 16.42 -26.26 16.46
N MET A 118 17.72 -26.33 16.18
CA MET A 118 18.41 -25.42 15.26
C MET A 118 17.79 -25.47 13.86
N GLY A 119 17.43 -26.66 13.35
CA GLY A 119 16.73 -26.82 12.08
C GLY A 119 15.35 -26.15 12.08
N ALA A 120 14.59 -26.29 13.17
CA ALA A 120 13.30 -25.62 13.34
C ALA A 120 13.46 -24.10 13.33
N ILE A 121 14.44 -23.58 14.07
CA ILE A 121 14.79 -22.15 14.11
C ILE A 121 15.18 -21.64 12.72
N ARG A 122 16.00 -22.39 11.99
CA ARG A 122 16.38 -22.05 10.61
C ARG A 122 15.20 -21.98 9.65
N SER A 123 14.23 -22.87 9.82
CA SER A 123 13.08 -22.99 8.90
C SER A 123 11.99 -21.94 9.13
N ARG A 124 11.71 -21.61 10.40
CA ARG A 124 10.59 -20.74 10.80
C ARG A 124 11.04 -19.34 11.24
N GLY A 125 12.31 -19.21 11.56
CA GLY A 125 12.87 -18.04 12.21
C GLY A 125 12.59 -17.98 13.71
N GLY A 126 13.43 -17.22 14.41
CA GLY A 126 13.39 -17.07 15.86
C GLY A 126 13.12 -15.63 16.29
N ALA A 127 12.22 -15.45 17.26
CA ALA A 127 11.97 -14.19 17.95
C ALA A 127 12.39 -14.35 19.42
N PHE A 128 13.67 -14.13 19.68
CA PHE A 128 14.28 -14.45 20.96
C PHE A 128 14.59 -13.21 21.80
N ASP A 129 14.28 -13.26 23.09
CA ASP A 129 14.84 -12.35 24.09
C ASP A 129 16.21 -12.90 24.52
N LEU A 130 17.26 -12.15 24.23
CA LEU A 130 18.65 -12.52 24.48
C LEU A 130 19.32 -11.55 25.46
N SER A 131 18.53 -10.93 26.33
CA SER A 131 19.05 -10.15 27.45
C SER A 131 20.00 -10.99 28.32
N PRO A 132 21.02 -10.37 28.96
CA PRO A 132 21.99 -11.09 29.78
C PRO A 132 21.37 -12.00 30.84
N GLN A 133 20.28 -11.56 31.47
CA GLN A 133 19.51 -12.33 32.45
C GLN A 133 18.85 -13.56 31.81
N THR A 134 18.29 -13.41 30.62
CA THR A 134 17.63 -14.48 29.89
C THR A 134 18.64 -15.51 29.38
N LEU A 135 19.84 -15.09 28.96
CA LEU A 135 20.91 -16.01 28.57
C LEU A 135 21.35 -16.92 29.73
N ILE A 136 21.48 -16.35 30.94
CA ILE A 136 21.79 -17.13 32.15
C ILE A 136 20.66 -18.13 32.45
N MET A 137 19.40 -17.69 32.37
CA MET A 137 18.25 -18.55 32.57
C MET A 137 18.22 -19.70 31.55
N LEU A 138 18.43 -19.40 30.27
CA LEU A 138 18.47 -20.41 29.20
C LEU A 138 19.56 -21.47 29.49
N LYS A 139 20.75 -21.02 29.89
CA LYS A 139 21.84 -21.91 30.28
C LYS A 139 21.49 -22.77 31.50
N GLN A 140 20.82 -22.19 32.50
CA GLN A 140 20.36 -22.93 33.69
C GLN A 140 19.22 -23.91 33.39
N GLN A 141 18.41 -23.65 32.36
CA GLN A 141 17.34 -24.54 31.90
C GLN A 141 17.86 -25.72 31.06
N GLY A 142 19.18 -25.86 30.92
CA GLY A 142 19.82 -26.99 30.25
C GLY A 142 19.99 -26.82 28.74
N LEU A 143 19.80 -25.61 28.19
CA LEU A 143 20.14 -25.35 26.80
C LEU A 143 21.67 -25.31 26.63
N SER A 144 22.15 -25.90 25.54
CA SER A 144 23.58 -25.92 25.23
C SER A 144 24.08 -24.53 24.80
N ASP A 145 25.35 -24.25 25.07
CA ASP A 145 26.00 -22.99 24.66
C ASP A 145 25.96 -22.81 23.13
N GLN A 146 26.08 -23.91 22.37
CA GLN A 146 25.99 -23.94 20.91
C GLN A 146 24.60 -23.52 20.42
N LEU A 147 23.53 -24.01 21.06
CA LEU A 147 22.17 -23.63 20.71
C LEU A 147 21.87 -22.18 21.07
N ILE A 148 22.37 -21.69 22.22
CA ILE A 148 22.22 -20.29 22.64
C ILE A 148 22.94 -19.34 21.66
N GLU A 149 24.17 -19.68 21.26
CA GLU A 149 24.91 -18.93 20.23
C GLU A 149 24.16 -18.95 18.89
N TYR A 150 23.62 -20.11 18.49
CA TYR A 150 22.83 -20.23 17.28
C TYR A 150 21.58 -19.34 17.32
N MET A 151 20.90 -19.27 18.47
CA MET A 151 19.76 -18.36 18.70
C MET A 151 20.17 -16.90 18.60
N GLN A 152 21.36 -16.52 19.09
CA GLN A 152 21.87 -15.15 18.95
C GLN A 152 22.13 -14.77 17.50
N GLN A 153 22.70 -15.68 16.72
CA GLN A 153 22.97 -15.46 15.29
C GLN A 153 21.68 -15.41 14.45
N HIS A 154 20.63 -16.13 14.87
CA HIS A 154 19.38 -16.29 14.12
C HIS A 154 18.17 -15.60 14.77
N ASN A 155 18.38 -14.52 15.52
CA ASN A 155 17.31 -13.72 16.09
C ASN A 155 16.78 -12.70 15.07
N TYR A 156 15.57 -12.91 14.57
CA TYR A 156 14.90 -12.03 13.60
C TYR A 156 14.56 -10.65 14.19
N VAL A 157 14.50 -10.52 15.51
CA VAL A 157 14.08 -9.27 16.19
C VAL A 157 15.24 -8.29 16.40
N SER A 158 16.49 -8.66 16.10
CA SER A 158 17.65 -7.78 16.29
C SER A 158 17.87 -6.73 15.18
N THR A 159 16.96 -6.57 14.22
CA THR A 159 16.99 -5.43 13.28
C THR A 159 15.57 -5.00 12.92
N THR A 160 14.84 -4.42 13.88
CA THR A 160 13.93 -3.26 13.72
C THR A 160 13.12 -3.06 15.01
N ALA A 161 13.82 -2.61 16.06
CA ALA A 161 13.24 -1.58 16.91
C ALA A 161 13.58 -0.21 16.30
N GLU A 162 13.38 -0.07 14.99
CA GLU A 162 13.09 1.24 14.46
C GLU A 162 11.63 1.44 14.85
N PRO A 163 11.28 2.49 15.63
CA PRO A 163 9.87 2.84 15.76
C PRO A 163 9.32 2.86 14.34
N VAL A 164 8.13 2.30 14.13
CA VAL A 164 7.34 2.66 12.96
C VAL A 164 7.04 4.15 13.11
N ILE A 165 8.03 5.01 12.85
CA ILE A 165 7.80 6.28 12.23
C ILE A 165 7.21 5.83 10.91
N VAL A 166 5.89 5.97 10.81
CA VAL A 166 5.25 6.19 9.52
C VAL A 166 5.94 7.44 8.97
N ARG A 167 7.12 7.24 8.39
CA ARG A 167 7.78 8.25 7.59
C ARG A 167 6.93 8.18 6.35
N GLU A 168 5.91 9.04 6.34
CA GLU A 168 5.06 9.33 5.21
C GLU A 168 5.92 9.20 3.96
N ARG A 169 5.71 8.09 3.26
CA ARG A 169 6.63 7.66 2.22
C ARG A 169 6.46 8.70 1.12
N ALA A 170 7.50 9.51 0.92
CA ALA A 170 7.67 10.24 -0.32
C ALA A 170 7.34 9.28 -1.46
N VAL A 171 6.34 9.67 -2.25
CA VAL A 171 5.78 8.97 -3.40
C VAL A 171 6.85 8.13 -4.10
N VAL A 172 6.87 6.82 -3.82
CA VAL A 172 7.58 5.87 -4.66
C VAL A 172 6.62 5.59 -5.79
N THR A 173 6.79 6.35 -6.88
CA THR A 173 6.25 5.99 -8.19
C THR A 173 6.86 4.64 -8.57
N SER A 174 6.17 3.58 -8.17
CA SER A 174 6.38 2.28 -8.77
C SER A 174 5.97 2.44 -10.23
N PRO A 175 6.81 2.13 -11.25
CA PRO A 175 6.28 2.05 -12.59
C PRO A 175 5.21 0.97 -12.55
N SER A 176 3.96 1.37 -12.76
CA SER A 176 2.83 0.45 -12.85
C SER A 176 3.20 -0.61 -13.86
N VAL A 177 3.40 -1.86 -13.42
CA VAL A 177 3.51 -2.99 -14.32
C VAL A 177 2.13 -3.11 -14.97
N VAL A 178 2.01 -2.51 -16.15
CA VAL A 178 0.84 -2.63 -16.99
C VAL A 178 0.79 -4.09 -17.42
N TYR A 179 -0.04 -4.87 -16.73
CA TYR A 179 -0.43 -6.20 -17.20
C TYR A 179 -1.24 -6.02 -18.47
N VAL A 180 -0.55 -6.00 -19.61
CA VAL A 180 -1.18 -6.11 -20.92
C VAL A 180 -1.80 -7.51 -20.98
N ARG A 181 -3.12 -7.61 -20.81
CA ARG A 181 -3.84 -8.83 -21.17
C ARG A 181 -3.61 -9.07 -22.66
N PRO A 182 -3.06 -10.22 -23.07
CA PRO A 182 -2.99 -10.57 -24.49
C PRO A 182 -4.39 -10.45 -25.09
N ARG A 183 -4.51 -9.74 -26.22
CA ARG A 183 -5.79 -9.64 -26.94
C ARG A 183 -6.34 -11.05 -27.14
N PRO A 184 -7.62 -11.33 -26.82
CA PRO A 184 -8.21 -12.62 -27.10
C PRO A 184 -8.08 -12.90 -28.60
N ARG A 185 -7.50 -14.05 -28.95
CA ARG A 185 -7.36 -14.46 -30.35
C ARG A 185 -8.77 -14.47 -30.98
N PRO A 186 -8.99 -13.87 -32.16
CA PRO A 186 -10.26 -13.98 -32.85
C PRO A 186 -10.59 -15.46 -33.04
N ARG A 187 -11.65 -15.94 -32.40
CA ARG A 187 -12.17 -17.28 -32.66
C ARG A 187 -12.89 -17.21 -33.99
N TYR A 188 -12.22 -17.66 -35.05
CA TYR A 188 -12.85 -17.77 -36.36
C TYR A 188 -13.90 -18.87 -36.27
N VAL A 189 -15.16 -18.48 -36.08
CA VAL A 189 -16.30 -19.40 -36.16
C VAL A 189 -16.48 -19.71 -37.63
N ARG A 190 -16.08 -20.91 -38.06
CA ARG A 190 -16.43 -21.42 -39.39
C ARG A 190 -17.95 -21.60 -39.45
N PRO A 191 -18.66 -20.96 -40.39
CA PRO A 191 -20.06 -21.28 -40.64
C PRO A 191 -20.14 -22.74 -41.11
N HIS A 192 -20.76 -23.60 -40.30
CA HIS A 192 -21.18 -24.91 -40.78
C HIS A 192 -22.45 -24.71 -41.60
N TYR A 193 -22.34 -24.84 -42.92
CA TYR A 193 -23.50 -24.96 -43.79
C TYR A 193 -24.11 -26.35 -43.54
N GLY A 194 -25.10 -26.40 -42.66
CA GLY A 194 -25.96 -27.57 -42.51
C GLY A 194 -26.79 -27.71 -43.79
N VAL A 195 -26.45 -28.69 -44.62
CA VAL A 195 -27.30 -29.14 -45.72
C VAL A 195 -28.53 -29.77 -45.08
N HIS A 196 -29.61 -29.00 -44.96
CA HIS A 196 -30.93 -29.55 -44.64
C HIS A 196 -31.42 -30.27 -45.90
N GLY A 197 -31.17 -31.58 -45.98
CA GLY A 197 -31.80 -32.45 -46.94
C GLY A 197 -33.28 -32.60 -46.59
N HIS A 198 -34.14 -31.85 -47.27
CA HIS A 198 -35.57 -32.13 -47.33
C HIS A 198 -35.77 -33.34 -48.25
N PHE A 199 -36.05 -34.50 -47.66
CA PHE A 199 -36.60 -35.64 -48.39
C PHE A 199 -38.12 -35.51 -48.37
N HIS A 200 -38.74 -35.26 -49.53
CA HIS A 200 -40.16 -35.47 -49.77
C HIS A 200 -40.31 -36.74 -50.61
N PHE A 201 -41.11 -37.68 -50.10
CA PHE A 201 -41.77 -38.72 -50.88
C PHE A 201 -43.02 -38.15 -51.54
#